data_AF-A0A3N5VRN7-F1
#
_entry.id   AF-A0A3N5VRN7-F1
#
_cell.length_a   1.000
_cell.length_b   1.000
_cell.length_c   1.000
_cell.angle_alpha   90.00
_cell.angle_beta   90.00
_cell.angle_gamma   90.00
#
_symmetry.space_group_name_H-M   'P 1'
#
loop_
_entity.id
_entity.type
_entity.pdbx_description
1 polymer ?
#
loop_
_entity_poly.entity_id
_entity_poly.type
_entity_poly.pdbx_seq_one_letter_code
_entity_poly.pdbx_strand_id
1 'polypeptide(L)'
;MTSRTSVTITGTTYRCGLSRTMQFCVLYSPFCECGRLAHLTFSFCGDWTADRIRVDRGVIEMMCRLMHRQLGARDMTRSRISPLVLFAIALSAHGQVPTVYPGREWAAKQPAEIGLSAEKLKAFSDYVGGFGCVVRHGYMIYAWGDPSQRMDVASAAKPAYAHLLFKAVEDKRIADLDELVCIWEPRLKGINESLGYKDARITWRHMANQVSCYGLIEKPGTAYAYNDWQMALLWDTLFTKVYGATYSNVDSQVLHPLLTDLIGCQDDPTFMAFGEQDRPGRLSISPRDFARFGLLYLRGGMWDGKQLLGPEHAQMAMTSPVPNTIPRAGNEPAEMIPGQRTMGSKIIPDNQTDHMGSYSWLWWINGMDREGKRHWANAPVDTYGCFGHGGKRAMIVLPGMDLIVSWNNTRIDGREMENAALGLLLEAVANTRSLMEGDPGRITVDPEHPQWPRHILSDGDTGHAFFMCGPGDPEGFLYRGTLNPDGTRAGDQMQLIQKLKGTGANCLYLMAVRSHGGDGDSTHNPFIDHDPAKAVNPNVLDQWEGWFTEMDHNRIVIYFFIYDDSARLWNTGD
;
A
#
# COMPACT_ATOMS: atom_id res chain seq x y z
N MET A 1 -48.91 25.66 19.70
CA MET A 1 -48.34 24.30 19.76
C MET A 1 -48.03 23.95 18.32
N THR A 2 -46.79 23.79 17.84
CA THR A 2 -45.60 23.16 18.41
C THR A 2 -44.33 23.65 17.66
N SER A 3 -43.24 23.72 18.43
CA SER A 3 -41.79 23.77 18.11
C SER A 3 -41.28 24.46 16.83
N ARG A 4 -40.63 25.61 17.05
CA ARG A 4 -39.47 26.09 16.29
C ARG A 4 -38.26 25.21 16.60
N THR A 5 -37.46 24.88 15.59
CA THR A 5 -36.05 24.47 15.78
C THR A 5 -35.20 25.39 14.92
N SER A 6 -34.55 26.34 15.58
CA SER A 6 -33.47 27.16 15.01
C SER A 6 -32.17 26.37 15.07
N VAL A 7 -31.46 26.26 13.95
CA VAL A 7 -30.06 25.81 13.92
C VAL A 7 -29.20 27.06 13.75
N THR A 8 -28.36 27.33 14.75
CA THR A 8 -27.35 28.38 14.73
C THR A 8 -26.09 27.81 14.07
N ILE A 9 -25.58 28.46 13.03
CA ILE A 9 -24.26 28.16 12.45
C ILE A 9 -23.35 29.34 12.79
N THR A 10 -22.34 29.11 13.61
CA THR A 10 -21.24 30.04 13.87
C THR A 10 -20.23 29.96 12.73
N GLY A 11 -20.05 31.04 11.96
CA GLY A 11 -19.08 31.13 10.87
C GLY A 11 -17.73 31.66 11.32
N THR A 12 -16.65 31.10 10.77
CA THR A 12 -15.30 31.69 10.79
C THR A 12 -14.93 32.09 9.37
N THR A 13 -14.45 33.32 9.20
CA THR A 13 -14.17 33.97 7.92
C THR A 13 -12.82 33.54 7.35
N TYR A 14 -12.77 33.16 6.07
CA TYR A 14 -11.52 32.99 5.32
C TYR A 14 -11.58 33.78 4.02
N ARG A 15 -10.57 34.65 3.79
CA ARG A 15 -10.33 35.31 2.50
C ARG A 15 -9.44 34.41 1.65
N CYS A 16 -9.93 33.96 0.50
CA CYS A 16 -9.08 33.41 -0.55
C CYS A 16 -9.00 34.42 -1.69
N GLY A 17 -7.77 34.77 -2.11
CA GLY A 17 -7.51 35.67 -3.22
C GLY A 17 -7.37 34.90 -4.53
N LEU A 18 -7.98 35.45 -5.58
CA LEU A 18 -7.69 35.25 -7.01
C LEU A 18 -7.95 33.86 -7.62
N SER A 19 -9.21 33.57 -7.93
CA SER A 19 -9.67 33.22 -9.29
C SER A 19 -11.21 33.38 -9.35
N ARG A 20 -11.75 33.82 -10.51
CA ARG A 20 -13.16 34.20 -10.69
C ARG A 20 -13.88 33.11 -11.49
N THR A 21 -14.56 32.17 -10.81
CA THR A 21 -15.44 31.16 -11.45
C THR A 21 -16.45 30.65 -10.42
N MET A 22 -17.72 30.51 -10.80
CA MET A 22 -18.77 29.99 -9.90
C MET A 22 -18.95 28.49 -10.13
N GLN A 23 -18.54 27.67 -9.16
CA GLN A 23 -18.69 26.21 -9.21
C GLN A 23 -19.83 25.76 -8.29
N PHE A 24 -20.83 25.06 -8.85
CA PHE A 24 -21.78 24.28 -8.07
C PHE A 24 -21.30 22.83 -8.03
N CYS A 25 -20.89 22.37 -6.85
CA CYS A 25 -20.43 20.99 -6.65
C CYS A 25 -21.55 20.17 -6.02
N VAL A 26 -21.99 19.11 -6.71
CA VAL A 26 -22.92 18.11 -6.16
C VAL A 26 -22.12 16.83 -5.91
N LEU A 27 -21.93 16.51 -4.63
CA LEU A 27 -21.34 15.23 -4.22
C LEU A 27 -22.41 14.13 -4.30
N TYR A 28 -22.22 13.17 -5.19
CA TYR A 28 -23.03 11.95 -5.22
C TYR A 28 -22.23 10.82 -4.54
N SER A 29 -22.74 10.33 -3.40
CA SER A 29 -22.17 9.19 -2.67
C SER A 29 -23.29 8.19 -2.34
N PRO A 30 -23.18 6.91 -2.75
CA PRO A 30 -24.23 5.93 -2.47
C PRO A 30 -24.10 5.21 -1.11
N PHE A 31 -23.22 5.62 -0.19
CA PHE A 31 -23.06 4.92 1.10
C PHE A 31 -23.77 5.62 2.28
N CYS A 32 -24.87 5.02 2.74
CA CYS A 32 -25.44 5.23 4.08
C CYS A 32 -25.62 3.87 4.75
N GLU A 33 -24.99 3.67 5.92
CA GLU A 33 -25.08 2.44 6.74
C GLU A 33 -26.41 2.28 7.49
N CYS A 34 -27.32 3.24 7.37
CA CYS A 34 -28.68 3.13 7.89
C CYS A 34 -29.67 3.32 6.73
N GLY A 35 -30.41 2.27 6.39
CA GLY A 35 -31.41 2.33 5.33
C GLY A 35 -32.47 3.41 5.60
N ARG A 36 -32.26 4.61 5.04
CA ARG A 36 -33.22 5.59 4.46
C ARG A 36 -32.57 6.98 4.39
N LEU A 37 -32.75 7.62 3.22
CA LEU A 37 -32.37 8.99 2.81
C LEU A 37 -30.87 9.26 2.54
N ALA A 38 -30.60 9.61 1.28
CA ALA A 38 -29.35 10.22 0.83
C ALA A 38 -29.26 11.66 1.36
N HIS A 39 -28.14 12.01 1.98
CA HIS A 39 -27.83 13.41 2.28
C HIS A 39 -27.19 14.07 1.06
N LEU A 40 -27.87 15.08 0.49
CA LEU A 40 -27.28 16.03 -0.45
C LEU A 40 -26.47 17.07 0.33
N THR A 41 -25.17 17.18 0.07
CA THR A 41 -24.36 18.28 0.55
C THR A 41 -24.19 19.30 -0.58
N PHE A 42 -24.76 20.50 -0.40
CA PHE A 42 -24.51 21.65 -1.27
C PHE A 42 -23.38 22.47 -0.67
N SER A 43 -22.29 22.68 -1.40
CA SER A 43 -21.22 23.59 -0.97
C SER A 43 -21.34 24.91 -1.75
N PHE A 44 -21.55 26.01 -1.03
CA PHE A 44 -21.61 27.36 -1.60
C PHE A 44 -20.33 28.10 -1.21
N CYS A 45 -19.60 28.65 -2.18
CA CYS A 45 -18.43 29.48 -1.89
C CYS A 45 -18.81 30.96 -1.96
N GLY A 46 -18.91 31.63 -0.80
CA GLY A 46 -19.15 33.08 -0.67
C GLY A 46 -19.98 33.50 0.56
N ASP A 47 -19.66 34.66 1.15
CA ASP A 47 -20.33 35.25 2.33
C ASP A 47 -21.81 35.61 2.06
N TRP A 48 -22.81 34.89 2.59
CA TRP A 48 -24.22 35.34 2.50
C TRP A 48 -25.11 35.01 3.70
N THR A 49 -25.94 36.00 4.05
CA THR A 49 -27.12 35.96 4.93
C THR A 49 -28.37 35.43 4.21
N ALA A 50 -29.21 34.69 4.92
CA ALA A 50 -30.17 33.68 4.44
C ALA A 50 -31.38 34.08 3.56
N ASP A 51 -31.47 35.28 2.97
CA ASP A 51 -32.75 35.78 2.41
C ASP A 51 -32.89 35.80 0.88
N ARG A 52 -31.98 35.24 0.08
CA ARG A 52 -32.11 35.25 -1.40
C ARG A 52 -31.57 34.01 -2.11
N ILE A 53 -32.42 33.01 -2.35
CA ILE A 53 -32.20 31.98 -3.37
C ILE A 53 -33.45 31.85 -4.25
N ARG A 54 -33.32 32.11 -5.55
CA ARG A 54 -34.23 31.60 -6.60
C ARG A 54 -33.44 30.61 -7.43
N VAL A 55 -33.67 29.31 -7.25
CA VAL A 55 -33.18 28.26 -8.16
C VAL A 55 -34.12 28.18 -9.35
N ASP A 56 -33.57 28.21 -10.57
CA ASP A 56 -34.34 28.08 -11.81
C ASP A 56 -34.94 26.67 -11.96
N ARG A 57 -36.17 26.60 -12.47
CA ARG A 57 -36.98 25.39 -12.62
C ARG A 57 -36.32 24.33 -13.53
N GLY A 58 -35.51 24.75 -14.52
CA GLY A 58 -34.84 23.84 -15.46
C GLY A 58 -33.72 23.00 -14.83
N VAL A 59 -32.99 23.56 -13.85
CA VAL A 59 -31.93 22.84 -13.11
C VAL A 59 -32.54 21.78 -12.20
N ILE A 60 -33.65 22.12 -11.54
CA ILE A 60 -34.40 21.19 -10.66
C ILE A 60 -34.95 20.01 -11.47
N GLU A 61 -35.46 20.26 -12.68
CA GLU A 61 -36.02 19.21 -13.54
C GLU A 61 -34.96 18.22 -14.06
N MET A 62 -33.76 18.71 -14.41
CA MET A 62 -32.62 17.87 -14.80
C MET A 62 -32.20 16.93 -13.65
N MET A 63 -32.09 17.47 -12.43
CA MET A 63 -31.71 16.70 -11.23
C MET A 63 -32.75 15.63 -10.87
N CYS A 64 -34.04 15.94 -10.94
CA CYS A 64 -35.11 15.00 -10.57
C CYS A 64 -35.26 13.81 -11.54
N ARG A 65 -34.92 13.97 -12.82
CA ARG A 65 -35.09 12.89 -13.83
C ARG A 65 -33.97 11.85 -13.79
N LEU A 66 -32.73 12.27 -13.54
CA LEU A 66 -31.60 11.35 -13.36
C LEU A 66 -31.82 10.40 -12.17
N MET A 67 -32.46 10.86 -11.11
CA MET A 67 -32.69 10.06 -9.90
C MET A 67 -33.75 8.93 -10.03
N HIS A 68 -34.60 8.93 -11.05
CA HIS A 68 -35.82 8.12 -11.05
C HIS A 68 -35.78 6.82 -11.90
N ARG A 69 -34.73 6.59 -12.71
CA ARG A 69 -34.74 5.54 -13.76
C ARG A 69 -33.76 4.37 -13.59
N GLN A 70 -33.02 4.25 -12.48
CA GLN A 70 -32.07 3.16 -12.20
C GLN A 70 -32.66 1.73 -11.99
N LEU A 71 -33.87 1.43 -12.49
CA LEU A 71 -34.53 0.12 -12.33
C LEU A 71 -34.84 -0.55 -13.69
N GLY A 72 -33.86 -1.26 -14.28
CA GLY A 72 -34.11 -2.44 -15.14
C GLY A 72 -33.47 -2.53 -16.55
N ALA A 73 -32.50 -3.46 -16.70
CA ALA A 73 -32.18 -4.45 -17.78
C ALA A 73 -32.34 -4.11 -19.30
N ARG A 74 -31.59 -4.63 -20.31
CA ARG A 74 -30.43 -5.53 -20.52
C ARG A 74 -30.08 -5.56 -22.05
N ASP A 75 -28.81 -5.91 -22.37
CA ASP A 75 -28.25 -6.72 -23.49
C ASP A 75 -27.83 -6.19 -24.91
N MET A 76 -26.51 -6.42 -25.20
CA MET A 76 -25.80 -6.94 -26.41
C MET A 76 -25.75 -6.15 -27.75
N THR A 77 -24.68 -6.01 -28.57
CA THR A 77 -23.36 -6.70 -28.78
C THR A 77 -22.47 -5.98 -29.85
N ARG A 78 -21.12 -5.99 -29.68
CA ARG A 78 -19.94 -6.10 -30.64
C ARG A 78 -19.84 -5.18 -31.90
N SER A 79 -18.72 -4.55 -32.31
CA SER A 79 -17.35 -5.06 -32.60
C SER A 79 -16.37 -3.97 -33.16
N ARG A 80 -15.11 -3.89 -32.65
CA ARG A 80 -13.75 -3.75 -33.30
C ARG A 80 -13.47 -2.64 -34.36
N ILE A 81 -12.31 -1.96 -34.55
CA ILE A 81 -10.87 -1.93 -34.15
C ILE A 81 -10.32 -0.57 -34.70
N SER A 82 -9.66 0.34 -33.92
CA SER A 82 -8.19 0.62 -33.76
C SER A 82 -7.42 1.24 -34.97
N PRO A 83 -6.24 1.92 -34.81
CA PRO A 83 -5.82 2.98 -33.84
C PRO A 83 -4.83 4.07 -34.41
N LEU A 84 -4.20 4.84 -33.49
CA LEU A 84 -3.00 5.74 -33.55
C LEU A 84 -3.28 7.25 -33.66
N VAL A 85 -2.72 8.14 -32.82
CA VAL A 85 -1.29 8.54 -32.73
C VAL A 85 -0.92 9.18 -31.37
N LEU A 86 0.37 9.04 -30.98
CA LEU A 86 1.10 9.56 -29.81
C LEU A 86 1.34 11.09 -29.80
N PHE A 87 1.57 11.68 -28.61
CA PHE A 87 2.43 12.87 -28.43
C PHE A 87 3.20 12.89 -27.10
N ALA A 88 4.39 13.51 -27.12
CA ALA A 88 5.44 13.50 -26.09
C ALA A 88 5.41 14.71 -25.12
N ILE A 89 5.99 14.57 -23.92
CA ILE A 89 6.05 15.57 -22.83
C ILE A 89 7.51 15.93 -22.49
N ALA A 90 7.77 17.20 -22.17
CA ALA A 90 9.05 17.72 -21.68
C ALA A 90 9.10 17.83 -20.14
N LEU A 91 10.24 17.46 -19.52
CA LEU A 91 10.46 17.40 -18.07
C LEU A 91 11.18 18.64 -17.50
N SER A 92 10.77 19.07 -16.31
CA SER A 92 11.51 20.00 -15.43
C SER A 92 12.21 19.22 -14.32
N ALA A 93 13.54 19.37 -14.19
CA ALA A 93 14.37 18.69 -13.21
C ALA A 93 14.31 19.35 -11.82
N HIS A 94 13.71 18.67 -10.84
CA HIS A 94 13.91 18.95 -9.41
C HIS A 94 15.23 18.28 -8.96
N GLY A 95 16.13 19.02 -8.33
CA GLY A 95 17.39 18.48 -7.81
C GLY A 95 17.14 17.39 -6.76
N GLN A 96 17.45 16.14 -7.09
CA GLN A 96 17.40 15.04 -6.15
C GLN A 96 18.52 15.17 -5.12
N VAL A 97 18.17 15.10 -3.83
CA VAL A 97 19.18 14.86 -2.77
C VAL A 97 19.86 13.52 -3.10
N PRO A 98 21.21 13.46 -3.17
CA PRO A 98 21.91 12.23 -3.52
C PRO A 98 21.54 11.10 -2.56
N THR A 99 21.16 9.95 -3.10
CA THR A 99 20.99 8.73 -2.30
C THR A 99 22.36 8.26 -1.81
N VAL A 100 22.50 8.06 -0.49
CA VAL A 100 23.78 7.68 0.13
C VAL A 100 23.78 6.19 0.43
N TYR A 101 24.87 5.52 0.05
CA TYR A 101 25.18 4.14 0.42
C TYR A 101 26.43 4.13 1.30
N PRO A 102 26.54 3.23 2.28
CA PRO A 102 27.76 3.08 3.05
C PRO A 102 28.89 2.57 2.16
N GLY A 103 30.11 3.06 2.40
CA GLY A 103 31.31 2.43 1.86
C GLY A 103 31.64 1.16 2.64
N ARG A 104 32.94 0.83 2.71
CA ARG A 104 33.42 -0.23 3.61
C ARG A 104 32.92 0.02 5.02
N GLU A 105 33.21 1.19 5.57
CA GLU A 105 32.61 1.66 6.81
C GLU A 105 31.38 2.53 6.55
N TRP A 106 30.44 2.54 7.49
CA TRP A 106 29.33 3.49 7.46
C TRP A 106 29.85 4.90 7.70
N ALA A 107 29.50 5.84 6.83
CA ALA A 107 29.63 7.24 7.15
C ALA A 107 28.69 7.59 8.33
N ALA A 108 29.22 8.30 9.33
CA ALA A 108 28.47 8.67 10.52
C ALA A 108 28.09 10.15 10.51
N LYS A 109 26.94 10.47 11.11
CA LYS A 109 26.51 11.84 11.41
C LYS A 109 25.98 11.94 12.83
N GLN A 110 26.11 13.11 13.45
CA GLN A 110 25.50 13.32 14.76
C GLN A 110 23.97 13.37 14.62
N PRO A 111 23.20 12.86 15.60
CA PRO A 111 21.73 12.88 15.56
C PRO A 111 21.15 14.26 15.21
N ALA A 112 21.68 15.32 15.81
CA ALA A 112 21.18 16.68 15.61
C ALA A 112 21.35 17.19 14.16
N GLU A 113 22.37 16.74 13.44
CA GLU A 113 22.63 17.14 12.03
C GLU A 113 21.54 16.66 11.08
N ILE A 114 20.76 15.66 11.49
CA ILE A 114 19.75 15.03 10.65
C ILE A 114 18.37 15.03 11.31
N GLY A 115 18.18 15.93 12.28
CA GLY A 115 16.90 16.13 12.96
C GLY A 115 16.52 15.01 13.91
N LEU A 116 17.48 14.44 14.65
CA LEU A 116 17.22 13.52 15.77
C LEU A 116 17.76 14.05 17.10
N SER A 117 17.04 13.77 18.18
CA SER A 117 17.48 14.00 19.55
C SER A 117 18.33 12.83 20.06
N ALA A 118 19.59 13.12 20.40
CA ALA A 118 20.50 12.14 20.99
C ALA A 118 20.00 11.62 22.36
N GLU A 119 19.37 12.49 23.17
CA GLU A 119 18.80 12.12 24.46
C GLU A 119 17.66 11.11 24.30
N LYS A 120 16.78 11.33 23.33
CA LYS A 120 15.66 10.42 23.07
C LYS A 120 16.11 9.12 22.41
N LEU A 121 17.13 9.15 21.54
CA LEU A 121 17.78 7.94 21.04
C LEU A 121 18.40 7.12 22.18
N LYS A 122 18.97 7.81 23.18
CA LYS A 122 19.45 7.15 24.39
C LYS A 122 18.31 6.52 25.18
N ALA A 123 17.20 7.23 25.40
CA ALA A 123 16.02 6.68 26.07
C ALA A 123 15.46 5.44 25.34
N PHE A 124 15.42 5.49 24.01
CA PHE A 124 15.09 4.34 23.16
C PHE A 124 16.06 3.17 23.38
N SER A 125 17.37 3.40 23.33
CA SER A 125 18.37 2.33 23.55
C SER A 125 18.34 1.77 24.96
N ASP A 126 18.09 2.61 25.97
CA ASP A 126 17.94 2.19 27.36
C ASP A 126 16.67 1.35 27.52
N TYR A 127 15.62 1.63 26.74
CA TYR A 127 14.38 0.85 26.70
C TYR A 127 14.59 -0.54 26.07
N VAL A 128 15.22 -0.62 24.90
CA VAL A 128 15.44 -1.89 24.20
C VAL A 128 16.56 -2.73 24.85
N GLY A 129 17.60 -2.10 25.39
CA GLY A 129 18.80 -2.77 25.88
C GLY A 129 19.61 -3.45 24.76
N GLY A 130 20.44 -4.43 25.12
CA GLY A 130 21.26 -5.17 24.15
C GLY A 130 22.27 -4.29 23.43
N PHE A 131 22.46 -4.54 22.13
CA PHE A 131 23.33 -3.76 21.25
C PHE A 131 22.69 -3.58 19.87
N GLY A 132 22.99 -2.47 19.20
CA GLY A 132 22.34 -2.14 17.95
C GLY A 132 22.72 -0.79 17.38
N CYS A 133 22.03 -0.42 16.30
CA CYS A 133 22.25 0.83 15.59
C CYS A 133 20.98 1.41 14.96
N VAL A 134 21.01 2.72 14.73
CA VAL A 134 20.04 3.50 13.97
C VAL A 134 20.75 4.13 12.77
N VAL A 135 20.18 3.91 11.59
CA VAL A 135 20.64 4.48 10.32
C VAL A 135 19.55 5.40 9.77
N ARG A 136 19.93 6.57 9.25
CA ARG A 136 19.01 7.46 8.56
C ARG A 136 19.66 8.09 7.34
N HIS A 137 18.94 8.14 6.21
CA HIS A 137 19.42 8.70 4.94
C HIS A 137 20.77 8.10 4.49
N GLY A 138 21.00 6.82 4.78
CA GLY A 138 22.25 6.13 4.45
C GLY A 138 23.43 6.40 5.38
N TYR A 139 23.24 7.12 6.49
CA TYR A 139 24.27 7.40 7.50
C TYR A 139 24.02 6.62 8.80
N MET A 140 25.08 6.18 9.45
CA MET A 140 25.04 5.70 10.83
C MET A 140 24.82 6.89 11.76
N ILE A 141 23.69 6.91 12.47
CA ILE A 141 23.30 8.05 13.31
C ILE A 141 23.56 7.78 14.79
N TYR A 142 23.34 6.54 15.21
CA TYR A 142 23.42 6.16 16.60
C TYR A 142 23.74 4.68 16.72
N ALA A 143 24.59 4.33 17.67
CA ALA A 143 24.90 2.95 18.01
C ALA A 143 25.03 2.81 19.52
N TRP A 144 24.67 1.65 20.03
CA TRP A 144 24.81 1.29 21.44
C TRP A 144 25.31 -0.14 21.58
N GLY A 145 26.07 -0.42 22.64
CA GLY A 145 26.82 -1.65 22.77
C GLY A 145 27.83 -1.82 21.63
N ASP A 146 28.04 -3.07 21.18
CA ASP A 146 28.85 -3.37 20.00
C ASP A 146 27.96 -3.72 18.79
N PRO A 147 27.71 -2.78 17.86
CA PRO A 147 26.87 -3.03 16.69
C PRO A 147 27.54 -3.93 15.64
N SER A 148 28.83 -4.23 15.78
CA SER A 148 29.57 -5.16 14.91
C SER A 148 29.53 -6.61 15.41
N GLN A 149 29.05 -6.83 16.63
CA GLN A 149 28.94 -8.16 17.19
C GLN A 149 27.93 -9.01 16.40
N ARG A 150 28.43 -10.06 15.74
CA ARG A 150 27.64 -11.06 15.03
C ARG A 150 27.03 -12.08 16.00
N MET A 151 25.77 -12.42 15.81
CA MET A 151 25.11 -13.55 16.50
C MET A 151 23.90 -14.09 15.72
N ASP A 152 23.38 -15.27 16.09
CA ASP A 152 22.11 -15.79 15.56
C ASP A 152 20.99 -14.76 15.73
N VAL A 153 20.40 -14.33 14.61
CA VAL A 153 19.26 -13.39 14.58
C VAL A 153 17.91 -14.10 14.61
N ALA A 154 17.94 -15.42 14.76
CA ALA A 154 16.78 -16.26 14.83
C ALA A 154 15.81 -16.14 13.66
N SER A 155 14.51 -16.03 13.93
CA SER A 155 13.50 -15.91 12.88
C SER A 155 13.63 -14.64 12.04
N ALA A 156 14.42 -13.65 12.48
CA ALA A 156 14.76 -12.50 11.64
C ALA A 156 15.63 -12.90 10.43
N ALA A 157 16.13 -14.13 10.36
CA ALA A 157 16.85 -14.65 9.18
C ALA A 157 15.95 -14.79 7.92
N LYS A 158 14.64 -14.96 8.10
CA LYS A 158 13.72 -15.40 7.03
C LYS A 158 13.67 -14.47 5.80
N PRO A 159 13.73 -13.12 5.94
CA PRO A 159 13.90 -12.23 4.80
C PRO A 159 15.10 -12.53 3.89
N ALA A 160 16.23 -13.01 4.44
CA ALA A 160 17.37 -13.39 3.61
C ALA A 160 17.05 -14.61 2.74
N TYR A 161 16.19 -15.52 3.23
CA TYR A 161 15.71 -16.65 2.43
C TYR A 161 14.76 -16.16 1.32
N ALA A 162 13.87 -15.20 1.61
CA ALA A 162 12.99 -14.61 0.59
C ALA A 162 13.80 -13.87 -0.48
N HIS A 163 14.81 -13.10 -0.08
CA HIS A 163 15.72 -12.45 -1.01
C HIS A 163 16.33 -13.46 -1.99
N LEU A 164 16.88 -14.57 -1.46
CA LEU A 164 17.54 -15.59 -2.27
C LEU A 164 16.53 -16.47 -3.04
N LEU A 165 15.27 -16.55 -2.62
CA LEU A 165 14.20 -17.13 -3.43
C LEU A 165 13.89 -16.26 -4.65
N PHE A 166 13.77 -14.93 -4.47
CA PHE A 166 13.56 -14.01 -5.58
C PHE A 166 14.74 -14.00 -6.55
N LYS A 167 15.98 -14.04 -6.04
CA LYS A 167 17.16 -14.21 -6.88
C LYS A 167 17.10 -15.51 -7.68
N ALA A 168 16.60 -16.61 -7.12
CA ALA A 168 16.45 -17.85 -7.86
C ALA A 168 15.45 -17.73 -9.03
N VAL A 169 14.38 -16.93 -8.88
CA VAL A 169 13.45 -16.61 -9.98
C VAL A 169 14.14 -15.74 -11.02
N GLU A 170 14.79 -14.64 -10.62
CA GLU A 170 15.45 -13.71 -11.53
C GLU A 170 16.59 -14.36 -12.32
N ASP A 171 17.33 -15.25 -11.67
CA ASP A 171 18.43 -16.02 -12.26
C ASP A 171 17.90 -17.25 -13.05
N LYS A 172 16.58 -17.42 -13.13
CA LYS A 172 15.88 -18.50 -13.85
C LYS A 172 16.27 -19.91 -13.37
N ARG A 173 16.61 -20.04 -12.08
CA ARG A 173 16.88 -21.33 -11.42
C ARG A 173 15.59 -22.08 -11.12
N ILE A 174 14.52 -21.34 -10.85
CA ILE A 174 13.13 -21.82 -10.78
C ILE A 174 12.28 -21.03 -11.76
N ALA A 175 11.18 -21.61 -12.25
CA ALA A 175 10.35 -20.96 -13.26
C ALA A 175 9.68 -19.68 -12.73
N ASP A 176 9.03 -19.79 -11.58
CA ASP A 176 8.33 -18.70 -10.88
C ASP A 176 8.01 -19.09 -9.43
N LEU A 177 7.28 -18.24 -8.72
CA LEU A 177 6.91 -18.45 -7.31
C LEU A 177 5.74 -19.45 -7.15
N ASP A 178 5.03 -19.81 -8.21
CA ASP A 178 3.95 -20.80 -8.21
C ASP A 178 4.40 -22.19 -8.68
N GLU A 179 5.67 -22.34 -9.06
CA GLU A 179 6.31 -23.62 -9.30
C GLU A 179 6.18 -24.55 -8.08
N LEU A 180 5.86 -25.83 -8.36
CA LEU A 180 5.70 -26.85 -7.35
C LEU A 180 7.04 -27.25 -6.74
N VAL A 181 7.13 -27.17 -5.41
CA VAL A 181 8.33 -27.56 -4.66
C VAL A 181 8.66 -29.04 -4.85
N CYS A 182 7.66 -29.89 -5.11
CA CYS A 182 7.86 -31.32 -5.32
C CYS A 182 8.63 -31.68 -6.61
N ILE A 183 8.93 -30.71 -7.48
CA ILE A 183 9.90 -30.84 -8.56
C ILE A 183 11.31 -31.01 -7.98
N TRP A 184 11.63 -30.30 -6.90
CA TRP A 184 12.92 -30.30 -6.22
C TRP A 184 12.94 -31.26 -5.01
N GLU A 185 11.80 -31.46 -4.34
CA GLU A 185 11.63 -32.45 -3.27
C GLU A 185 10.54 -33.49 -3.61
N PRO A 186 10.86 -34.52 -4.41
CA PRO A 186 9.88 -35.51 -4.84
C PRO A 186 9.24 -36.31 -3.71
N ARG A 187 9.87 -36.39 -2.52
CA ARG A 187 9.31 -37.09 -1.35
C ARG A 187 7.97 -36.51 -0.90
N LEU A 188 7.71 -35.22 -1.17
CA LEU A 188 6.41 -34.58 -0.92
C LEU A 188 5.25 -35.26 -1.65
N LYS A 189 5.52 -35.96 -2.75
CA LYS A 189 4.49 -36.69 -3.53
C LYS A 189 4.03 -37.98 -2.84
N GLY A 190 4.81 -38.49 -1.89
CA GLY A 190 4.58 -39.80 -1.26
C GLY A 190 3.98 -39.76 0.14
N ILE A 191 3.75 -38.57 0.71
CA ILE A 191 3.23 -38.41 2.07
C ILE A 191 1.74 -38.01 2.07
N ASN A 192 1.07 -38.26 3.19
CA ASN A 192 -0.32 -37.83 3.44
C ASN A 192 -1.33 -38.35 2.39
N GLU A 193 -1.27 -39.64 2.04
CA GLU A 193 -2.19 -40.29 1.10
C GLU A 193 -3.67 -40.09 1.51
N SER A 194 -4.00 -40.25 2.80
CA SER A 194 -5.35 -40.04 3.32
C SER A 194 -5.87 -38.60 3.17
N LEU A 195 -4.96 -37.63 2.97
CA LEU A 195 -5.28 -36.22 2.69
C LEU A 195 -5.15 -35.89 1.19
N GLY A 196 -5.08 -36.90 0.34
CA GLY A 196 -4.97 -36.77 -1.12
C GLY A 196 -3.64 -36.16 -1.55
N TYR A 197 -2.54 -36.62 -0.95
CA TYR A 197 -1.17 -36.22 -1.30
C TYR A 197 -1.00 -34.69 -1.30
N LYS A 198 -1.53 -34.03 -0.26
CA LYS A 198 -1.71 -32.58 -0.29
C LYS A 198 -0.41 -31.81 -0.49
N ASP A 199 0.70 -32.32 0.06
CA ASP A 199 1.99 -31.64 0.05
C ASP A 199 2.65 -31.64 -1.34
N ALA A 200 2.19 -32.51 -2.26
CA ALA A 200 2.58 -32.46 -3.67
C ALA A 200 2.17 -31.14 -4.36
N ARG A 201 1.20 -30.39 -3.77
CA ARG A 201 0.68 -29.12 -4.28
C ARG A 201 1.32 -27.88 -3.62
N ILE A 202 2.34 -28.05 -2.78
CA ILE A 202 3.05 -26.93 -2.18
C ILE A 202 3.87 -26.21 -3.27
N THR A 203 3.75 -24.88 -3.31
CA THR A 203 4.51 -23.98 -4.20
C THR A 203 5.51 -23.17 -3.38
N TRP A 204 6.47 -22.52 -4.05
CA TRP A 204 7.39 -21.60 -3.37
C TRP A 204 6.65 -20.44 -2.69
N ARG A 205 5.57 -19.91 -3.30
CA ARG A 205 4.67 -18.90 -2.72
C ARG A 205 4.05 -19.40 -1.43
N HIS A 206 3.56 -20.64 -1.40
CA HIS A 206 3.00 -21.23 -0.19
C HIS A 206 4.03 -21.26 0.95
N MET A 207 5.29 -21.60 0.64
CA MET A 207 6.33 -21.61 1.67
C MET A 207 6.73 -20.21 2.12
N ALA A 208 6.94 -19.27 1.19
CA ALA A 208 7.36 -17.90 1.50
C ALA A 208 6.28 -17.09 2.26
N ASN A 209 5.01 -17.43 2.09
CA ASN A 209 3.91 -16.82 2.86
C ASN A 209 3.51 -17.63 4.09
N GLN A 210 4.20 -18.73 4.40
CA GLN A 210 3.89 -19.64 5.52
C GLN A 210 2.44 -20.16 5.51
N VAL A 211 1.91 -20.42 4.31
CA VAL A 211 0.58 -21.01 4.07
C VAL A 211 0.70 -22.40 3.43
N SER A 212 1.85 -23.05 3.51
CA SER A 212 2.02 -24.40 2.96
C SER A 212 1.27 -25.47 3.73
N CYS A 213 0.98 -25.22 5.01
CA CYS A 213 0.41 -26.18 5.96
C CYS A 213 1.22 -27.48 6.04
N TYR A 214 2.54 -27.42 5.79
CA TYR A 214 3.41 -28.57 5.91
C TYR A 214 3.46 -29.09 7.36
N GLY A 215 3.26 -30.40 7.54
CA GLY A 215 3.15 -31.01 8.87
C GLY A 215 1.81 -30.76 9.59
N LEU A 216 0.85 -30.10 8.94
CA LEU A 216 -0.52 -29.86 9.41
C LEU A 216 -1.52 -30.47 8.43
N ILE A 217 -2.77 -30.73 8.83
CA ILE A 217 -3.78 -31.37 7.98
C ILE A 217 -4.36 -30.46 6.89
N GLU A 218 -4.30 -29.15 7.08
CA GLU A 218 -4.85 -28.15 6.17
C GLU A 218 -4.18 -28.21 4.79
N LYS A 219 -4.92 -27.82 3.75
CA LYS A 219 -4.37 -27.82 2.39
C LYS A 219 -3.45 -26.61 2.19
N PRO A 220 -2.40 -26.74 1.36
CA PRO A 220 -1.59 -25.58 0.97
C PRO A 220 -2.47 -24.43 0.45
N GLY A 221 -2.19 -23.21 0.92
CA GLY A 221 -2.90 -21.99 0.58
C GLY A 221 -4.16 -21.70 1.41
N THR A 222 -4.61 -22.62 2.27
CA THR A 222 -5.91 -22.47 2.98
C THR A 222 -5.81 -21.96 4.41
N ALA A 223 -4.64 -22.05 5.04
CA ALA A 223 -4.42 -21.57 6.39
C ALA A 223 -2.96 -21.13 6.57
N TYR A 224 -2.72 -20.26 7.55
CA TYR A 224 -1.40 -19.77 7.91
C TYR A 224 -0.84 -20.51 9.11
N ALA A 225 0.43 -20.93 9.04
CA ALA A 225 1.13 -21.56 10.15
C ALA A 225 2.58 -21.04 10.21
N TYR A 226 2.91 -20.31 11.28
CA TYR A 226 4.29 -19.93 11.54
C TYR A 226 5.10 -21.15 12.01
N ASN A 227 5.87 -21.78 11.11
CA ASN A 227 6.29 -23.17 11.24
C ASN A 227 7.77 -23.38 10.86
N ASP A 228 8.59 -23.77 11.83
CA ASP A 228 10.04 -23.98 11.66
C ASP A 228 10.39 -25.27 10.90
N TRP A 229 9.53 -26.28 10.91
CA TRP A 229 9.73 -27.50 10.10
C TRP A 229 9.57 -27.17 8.61
N GLN A 230 8.58 -26.35 8.27
CA GLN A 230 8.42 -25.83 6.92
C GLN A 230 9.60 -24.94 6.51
N MET A 231 10.10 -24.10 7.42
CA MET A 231 11.25 -23.25 7.11
C MET A 231 12.51 -24.05 6.84
N ALA A 232 12.73 -25.17 7.55
CA ALA A 232 13.82 -26.08 7.24
C ALA A 232 13.64 -26.71 5.86
N LEU A 233 12.43 -27.14 5.51
CA LEU A 233 12.12 -27.68 4.19
C LEU A 233 12.36 -26.66 3.07
N LEU A 234 11.89 -25.41 3.25
CA LEU A 234 12.15 -24.30 2.31
C LEU A 234 13.66 -24.11 2.14
N TRP A 235 14.40 -24.01 3.26
CA TRP A 235 15.83 -23.73 3.23
C TRP A 235 16.58 -24.88 2.54
N ASP A 236 16.37 -26.13 2.97
CA ASP A 236 17.07 -27.28 2.40
C ASP A 236 16.80 -27.41 0.90
N THR A 237 15.54 -27.23 0.49
CA THR A 237 15.18 -27.36 -0.92
C THR A 237 15.79 -26.22 -1.76
N LEU A 238 15.68 -24.97 -1.30
CA LEU A 238 16.22 -23.82 -2.02
C LEU A 238 17.75 -23.87 -2.10
N PHE A 239 18.43 -24.02 -0.96
CA PHE A 239 19.89 -23.88 -0.93
C PHE A 239 20.61 -25.14 -1.41
N THR A 240 20.15 -26.33 -1.02
CA THR A 240 20.89 -27.57 -1.35
C THR A 240 20.52 -28.15 -2.71
N LYS A 241 19.33 -27.84 -3.24
CA LYS A 241 18.84 -28.42 -4.51
C LYS A 241 18.76 -27.41 -5.63
N VAL A 242 18.14 -26.24 -5.41
CA VAL A 242 18.03 -25.19 -6.45
C VAL A 242 19.39 -24.52 -6.66
N TYR A 243 20.07 -24.11 -5.58
CA TYR A 243 21.42 -23.54 -5.66
C TYR A 243 22.53 -24.58 -5.76
N GLY A 244 22.25 -25.84 -5.39
CA GLY A 244 23.22 -26.93 -5.43
C GLY A 244 24.37 -26.75 -4.43
N ALA A 245 24.15 -26.03 -3.33
CA ALA A 245 25.14 -25.81 -2.28
C ALA A 245 25.11 -26.93 -1.22
N THR A 246 26.16 -27.04 -0.43
CA THR A 246 26.24 -27.83 0.79
C THR A 246 26.16 -26.89 2.00
N TYR A 247 25.93 -27.43 3.20
CA TYR A 247 26.01 -26.62 4.42
C TYR A 247 27.40 -25.98 4.59
N SER A 248 28.46 -26.69 4.21
CA SER A 248 29.84 -26.22 4.31
C SER A 248 30.22 -25.11 3.34
N ASN A 249 29.51 -24.95 2.21
CA ASN A 249 29.89 -23.98 1.18
C ASN A 249 28.81 -22.95 0.86
N VAL A 250 27.60 -23.06 1.43
CA VAL A 250 26.46 -22.16 1.14
C VAL A 250 26.79 -20.69 1.35
N ASP A 251 27.65 -20.38 2.33
CA ASP A 251 28.07 -19.01 2.57
C ASP A 251 28.88 -18.48 1.37
N SER A 252 29.97 -19.16 1.03
CA SER A 252 30.85 -18.79 -0.09
C SER A 252 30.22 -18.93 -1.48
N GLN A 253 29.24 -19.83 -1.67
CA GLN A 253 28.63 -20.12 -2.96
C GLN A 253 27.35 -19.30 -3.21
N VAL A 254 26.64 -18.91 -2.13
CA VAL A 254 25.32 -18.28 -2.22
C VAL A 254 25.25 -16.99 -1.41
N LEU A 255 25.39 -17.04 -0.08
CA LEU A 255 25.13 -15.88 0.78
C LEU A 255 26.07 -14.69 0.52
N HIS A 256 27.36 -14.96 0.38
CA HIS A 256 28.41 -13.97 0.12
C HIS A 256 28.25 -13.36 -1.29
N PRO A 257 28.37 -14.14 -2.39
CA PRO A 257 28.39 -13.58 -3.74
C PRO A 257 27.05 -13.02 -4.22
N LEU A 258 25.91 -13.49 -3.67
CA LEU A 258 24.58 -13.06 -4.12
C LEU A 258 23.93 -12.02 -3.22
N LEU A 259 24.49 -11.74 -2.04
CA LEU A 259 23.90 -10.79 -1.10
C LEU A 259 24.94 -9.99 -0.31
N THR A 260 25.66 -10.64 0.59
CA THR A 260 26.37 -9.94 1.68
C THR A 260 27.64 -9.22 1.22
N ASP A 261 28.39 -9.78 0.27
CA ASP A 261 29.52 -9.06 -0.36
C ASP A 261 29.02 -7.89 -1.21
N LEU A 262 27.89 -8.07 -1.89
CA LEU A 262 27.31 -7.07 -2.80
C LEU A 262 26.83 -5.81 -2.07
N ILE A 263 26.38 -5.96 -0.81
CA ILE A 263 26.00 -4.84 0.06
C ILE A 263 27.13 -4.42 1.01
N GLY A 264 28.32 -5.00 0.89
CA GLY A 264 29.50 -4.62 1.66
C GLY A 264 29.39 -4.94 3.16
N CYS A 265 28.80 -6.08 3.52
CA CYS A 265 28.86 -6.58 4.88
C CYS A 265 30.32 -6.77 5.33
N GLN A 266 30.61 -6.49 6.59
CA GLN A 266 31.97 -6.49 7.14
C GLN A 266 32.21 -7.62 8.13
N ASP A 267 31.15 -8.08 8.77
CA ASP A 267 31.20 -8.95 9.94
C ASP A 267 30.97 -10.41 9.55
N ASP A 268 31.22 -10.77 8.28
CA ASP A 268 31.17 -12.13 7.70
C ASP A 268 29.87 -12.89 8.07
N PRO A 269 28.70 -12.45 7.58
CA PRO A 269 27.45 -13.14 7.90
C PRO A 269 27.47 -14.60 7.43
N THR A 270 26.84 -15.49 8.20
CA THR A 270 26.85 -16.95 7.94
C THR A 270 25.48 -17.58 8.17
N PHE A 271 25.09 -18.53 7.33
CA PHE A 271 23.93 -19.40 7.57
C PHE A 271 24.22 -20.57 8.51
N MET A 272 25.42 -20.67 9.06
CA MET A 272 25.84 -21.71 9.99
C MET A 272 26.04 -21.16 11.40
N ALA A 273 25.08 -20.37 11.89
CA ALA A 273 25.17 -19.73 13.22
C ALA A 273 25.45 -20.70 14.38
N PHE A 274 25.02 -21.96 14.26
CA PHE A 274 25.27 -23.03 15.23
C PHE A 274 26.12 -24.19 14.64
N GLY A 275 26.75 -23.97 13.48
CA GLY A 275 27.50 -24.99 12.74
C GLY A 275 26.62 -25.92 11.90
N GLU A 276 27.25 -26.82 11.16
CA GLU A 276 26.56 -27.69 10.19
C GLU A 276 25.68 -28.78 10.84
N GLN A 277 25.92 -29.09 12.12
CA GLN A 277 25.27 -30.19 12.86
C GLN A 277 24.11 -29.73 13.75
N ASP A 278 23.98 -28.43 14.02
CA ASP A 278 22.85 -27.86 14.78
C ASP A 278 22.19 -26.77 13.93
N ARG A 279 20.93 -27.01 13.53
CA ARG A 279 20.07 -26.05 12.80
C ARG A 279 20.81 -25.29 11.67
N PRO A 280 21.36 -25.99 10.66
CA PRO A 280 21.91 -25.34 9.48
C PRO A 280 20.86 -24.46 8.80
N GLY A 281 21.31 -23.33 8.28
CA GLY A 281 20.48 -22.29 7.69
C GLY A 281 20.20 -21.11 8.60
N ARG A 282 20.53 -21.19 9.91
CA ARG A 282 20.36 -20.07 10.84
C ARG A 282 21.35 -18.94 10.54
N LEU A 283 20.83 -17.74 10.29
CA LEU A 283 21.64 -16.56 10.00
C LEU A 283 22.27 -15.99 11.27
N SER A 284 23.59 -15.84 11.24
CA SER A 284 24.37 -15.03 12.16
C SER A 284 24.78 -13.74 11.45
N ILE A 285 24.34 -12.59 11.95
CA ILE A 285 24.66 -11.27 11.36
C ILE A 285 24.70 -10.19 12.45
N SER A 286 25.58 -9.18 12.29
CA SER A 286 25.65 -8.04 13.20
C SER A 286 24.53 -7.03 12.93
N PRO A 287 24.08 -6.23 13.91
CA PRO A 287 23.10 -5.17 13.65
C PRO A 287 23.55 -4.18 12.57
N ARG A 288 24.85 -3.85 12.52
CA ARG A 288 25.44 -2.96 11.53
C ARG A 288 25.31 -3.48 10.10
N ASP A 289 25.57 -4.77 9.89
CA ASP A 289 25.42 -5.40 8.58
C ASP A 289 23.96 -5.68 8.25
N PHE A 290 23.14 -5.98 9.25
CA PHE A 290 21.73 -6.20 9.03
C PHE A 290 21.00 -4.91 8.61
N ALA A 291 21.46 -3.75 9.08
CA ALA A 291 21.01 -2.45 8.60
C ALA A 291 21.34 -2.21 7.11
N ARG A 292 22.42 -2.80 6.56
CA ARG A 292 22.70 -2.74 5.11
C ARG A 292 21.63 -3.49 4.32
N PHE A 293 21.22 -4.65 4.82
CA PHE A 293 20.13 -5.42 4.22
C PHE A 293 18.80 -4.65 4.26
N GLY A 294 18.50 -3.97 5.38
CA GLY A 294 17.36 -3.04 5.45
C GLY A 294 17.45 -1.91 4.44
N LEU A 295 18.63 -1.32 4.25
CA LEU A 295 18.85 -0.24 3.30
C LEU A 295 18.67 -0.70 1.85
N LEU A 296 19.07 -1.93 1.51
CA LEU A 296 18.83 -2.49 0.18
C LEU A 296 17.34 -2.50 -0.19
N TYR A 297 16.48 -2.95 0.73
CA TYR A 297 15.04 -2.99 0.51
C TYR A 297 14.40 -1.59 0.56
N LEU A 298 14.89 -0.71 1.43
CA LEU A 298 14.51 0.70 1.47
C LEU A 298 14.80 1.43 0.16
N ARG A 299 15.81 0.98 -0.60
CA ARG A 299 16.19 1.50 -1.91
C ARG A 299 15.63 0.66 -3.08
N GLY A 300 14.60 -0.16 -2.83
CA GLY A 300 13.93 -0.93 -3.87
C GLY A 300 14.86 -1.93 -4.58
N GLY A 301 15.84 -2.48 -3.85
CA GLY A 301 16.82 -3.43 -4.37
C GLY A 301 17.99 -2.79 -5.13
N MET A 302 18.08 -1.46 -5.19
CA MET A 302 19.22 -0.74 -5.74
C MET A 302 20.32 -0.62 -4.68
N TRP A 303 21.57 -0.87 -5.09
CA TRP A 303 22.74 -0.65 -4.26
C TRP A 303 23.83 0.02 -5.08
N ASP A 304 24.16 1.27 -4.74
CA ASP A 304 25.25 2.04 -5.35
C ASP A 304 25.28 1.97 -6.90
N GLY A 305 24.12 2.24 -7.52
CA GLY A 305 23.95 2.21 -8.98
C GLY A 305 23.79 0.83 -9.61
N LYS A 306 23.80 -0.25 -8.83
CA LYS A 306 23.54 -1.63 -9.28
C LYS A 306 22.23 -2.16 -8.74
N GLN A 307 21.36 -2.66 -9.61
CA GLN A 307 20.14 -3.37 -9.21
C GLN A 307 20.53 -4.79 -8.73
N LEU A 308 20.43 -5.06 -7.43
CA LEU A 308 20.72 -6.36 -6.85
C LEU A 308 19.49 -7.28 -6.78
N LEU A 309 18.31 -6.69 -6.56
CA LEU A 309 17.01 -7.36 -6.55
C LEU A 309 16.01 -6.52 -7.32
N GLY A 310 15.18 -7.09 -8.19
CA GLY A 310 14.18 -6.33 -8.95
C GLY A 310 13.25 -5.51 -8.05
N PRO A 311 12.89 -4.27 -8.45
CA PRO A 311 12.06 -3.39 -7.61
C PRO A 311 10.67 -3.98 -7.36
N GLU A 312 10.13 -4.75 -8.31
CA GLU A 312 8.85 -5.47 -8.14
C GLU A 312 8.92 -6.51 -7.02
N HIS A 313 9.99 -7.30 -6.95
CA HIS A 313 10.19 -8.28 -5.87
C HIS A 313 10.44 -7.59 -4.52
N ALA A 314 11.24 -6.53 -4.49
CA ALA A 314 11.48 -5.76 -3.28
C ALA A 314 10.17 -5.18 -2.72
N GLN A 315 9.38 -4.53 -3.58
CA GLN A 315 8.07 -3.97 -3.21
C GLN A 315 7.10 -5.05 -2.76
N MET A 316 6.93 -6.10 -3.58
CA MET A 316 6.01 -7.21 -3.29
C MET A 316 6.29 -7.82 -1.91
N ALA A 317 7.56 -7.95 -1.52
CA ALA A 317 7.94 -8.53 -0.24
C ALA A 317 7.42 -7.77 0.99
N MET A 318 7.11 -6.48 0.83
CA MET A 318 6.80 -5.55 1.92
C MET A 318 5.38 -4.96 1.80
N THR A 319 4.69 -5.19 0.68
CA THR A 319 3.36 -4.60 0.42
C THR A 319 2.30 -5.63 0.02
N SER A 320 2.62 -6.92 -0.03
CA SER A 320 1.68 -7.99 -0.39
C SER A 320 1.49 -8.97 0.78
N PRO A 321 0.84 -8.57 1.88
CA PRO A 321 0.61 -9.46 3.01
C PRO A 321 -0.35 -10.62 2.67
N VAL A 322 -0.29 -11.68 3.47
CA VAL A 322 -1.30 -12.73 3.51
C VAL A 322 -2.67 -12.09 3.83
N PRO A 323 -3.71 -12.34 3.01
CA PRO A 323 -5.04 -11.78 3.27
C PRO A 323 -5.61 -12.23 4.63
N ASN A 324 -6.32 -11.32 5.30
CA ASN A 324 -7.05 -11.61 6.55
C ASN A 324 -8.11 -12.73 6.40
N THR A 325 -8.55 -13.02 5.18
CA THR A 325 -9.44 -14.15 4.87
C THR A 325 -8.77 -15.51 5.05
N ILE A 326 -7.44 -15.59 5.05
CA ILE A 326 -6.71 -16.82 5.37
C ILE A 326 -6.68 -16.97 6.90
N PRO A 327 -7.32 -17.99 7.49
CA PRO A 327 -7.30 -18.22 8.93
C PRO A 327 -5.94 -18.74 9.40
N ARG A 328 -5.69 -18.67 10.71
CA ARG A 328 -4.61 -19.45 11.33
C ARG A 328 -4.94 -20.94 11.23
N ALA A 329 -3.93 -21.77 10.96
CA ALA A 329 -4.07 -23.22 11.02
C ALA A 329 -4.42 -23.69 12.44
N GLY A 330 -5.00 -24.89 12.53
CA GLY A 330 -5.27 -25.57 13.79
C GLY A 330 -4.00 -26.23 14.37
N ASN A 331 -4.22 -27.30 15.15
CA ASN A 331 -3.19 -28.05 15.85
C ASN A 331 -3.19 -29.55 15.53
N GLU A 332 -3.82 -29.94 14.42
CA GLU A 332 -3.88 -31.34 13.99
C GLU A 332 -2.67 -31.65 13.10
N PRO A 333 -1.82 -32.63 13.48
CA PRO A 333 -0.60 -32.94 12.73
C PRO A 333 -0.90 -33.74 11.46
N ALA A 334 -0.04 -33.56 10.46
CA ALA A 334 0.05 -34.41 9.28
C ALA A 334 1.48 -34.96 9.14
N GLU A 335 1.64 -35.98 8.31
CA GLU A 335 2.94 -36.56 7.99
C GLU A 335 3.87 -35.50 7.39
N MET A 336 5.14 -35.57 7.77
CA MET A 336 6.25 -34.85 7.14
C MET A 336 7.15 -35.86 6.44
N ILE A 337 7.99 -35.42 5.51
CA ILE A 337 8.91 -36.33 4.81
C ILE A 337 9.84 -37.03 5.83
N PRO A 338 10.24 -38.29 5.57
CA PRO A 338 11.14 -39.01 6.47
C PRO A 338 12.45 -38.25 6.72
N GLY A 339 12.83 -38.16 8.00
CA GLY A 339 14.05 -37.47 8.42
C GLY A 339 13.98 -35.94 8.37
N GLN A 340 12.78 -35.34 8.26
CA GLN A 340 12.61 -33.89 8.31
C GLN A 340 13.27 -33.29 9.57
N ARG A 341 14.10 -32.26 9.38
CA ARG A 341 14.66 -31.44 10.46
C ARG A 341 13.83 -30.18 10.70
N THR A 342 14.15 -29.47 11.78
CA THR A 342 13.53 -28.19 12.18
C THR A 342 14.56 -27.06 12.18
N MET A 343 14.08 -25.81 12.04
CA MET A 343 14.89 -24.59 12.23
C MET A 343 14.99 -24.14 13.69
N GLY A 344 14.29 -24.80 14.62
CA GLY A 344 14.30 -24.42 16.03
C GLY A 344 13.21 -25.09 16.86
N SER A 345 11.98 -25.11 16.36
CA SER A 345 10.84 -25.70 17.08
C SER A 345 11.01 -27.20 17.30
N LYS A 346 10.69 -27.66 18.52
CA LYS A 346 10.59 -29.08 18.89
C LYS A 346 9.14 -29.56 18.97
N ILE A 347 8.18 -28.70 18.62
CA ILE A 347 6.74 -28.95 18.74
C ILE A 347 6.22 -29.50 17.41
N ILE A 348 5.34 -30.52 17.47
CA ILE A 348 4.65 -31.09 16.30
C ILE A 348 3.14 -31.20 16.63
N PRO A 349 2.25 -30.62 15.80
CA PRO A 349 2.57 -29.72 14.70
C PRO A 349 3.07 -28.36 15.21
N ASP A 350 3.88 -27.67 14.41
CA ASP A 350 4.40 -26.33 14.75
C ASP A 350 3.50 -25.23 14.14
N ASN A 351 3.09 -24.29 14.99
CA ASN A 351 2.24 -23.16 14.62
C ASN A 351 2.38 -22.05 15.67
N GLN A 352 3.50 -21.31 15.62
CA GLN A 352 3.96 -20.47 16.72
C GLN A 352 3.12 -19.21 16.93
N THR A 353 2.62 -18.60 15.85
CA THR A 353 1.81 -17.36 15.90
C THR A 353 0.92 -17.24 14.66
N ASP A 354 -0.10 -16.40 14.74
CA ASP A 354 -0.91 -15.97 13.60
C ASP A 354 -0.20 -14.87 12.78
N HIS A 355 -0.66 -14.63 11.55
CA HIS A 355 -0.13 -13.59 10.65
C HIS A 355 -0.67 -12.20 10.94
N MET A 356 -1.89 -12.10 11.52
CA MET A 356 -2.49 -10.84 11.99
C MET A 356 -2.55 -9.76 10.89
N GLY A 357 -2.79 -10.14 9.64
CA GLY A 357 -2.78 -9.26 8.47
C GLY A 357 -1.44 -8.57 8.21
N SER A 358 -0.37 -9.06 8.83
CA SER A 358 0.91 -8.37 8.99
C SER A 358 2.09 -9.23 8.54
N TYR A 359 1.84 -10.43 7.99
CA TYR A 359 2.89 -11.26 7.43
C TYR A 359 2.85 -11.23 5.91
N SER A 360 3.98 -10.96 5.28
CA SER A 360 4.14 -10.98 3.83
C SER A 360 5.18 -12.04 3.44
N TRP A 361 5.99 -11.80 2.41
CA TRP A 361 6.98 -12.75 1.88
C TRP A 361 8.18 -12.92 2.82
N LEU A 362 7.94 -13.57 3.95
CA LEU A 362 8.89 -13.73 5.07
C LEU A 362 9.26 -12.43 5.80
N TRP A 363 8.52 -11.36 5.55
CA TRP A 363 8.59 -10.07 6.26
C TRP A 363 7.37 -9.86 7.14
N TRP A 364 7.55 -9.10 8.23
CA TRP A 364 6.46 -8.50 8.97
C TRP A 364 6.25 -7.06 8.50
N ILE A 365 4.99 -6.66 8.35
CA ILE A 365 4.58 -5.32 7.91
C ILE A 365 3.64 -4.69 8.93
N ASN A 366 3.48 -3.36 8.91
CA ASN A 366 2.56 -2.66 9.79
C ASN A 366 1.09 -2.76 9.35
N GLY A 367 0.61 -4.00 9.15
CA GLY A 367 -0.71 -4.32 8.65
C GLY A 367 -1.84 -4.13 9.68
N MET A 368 -3.05 -4.46 9.26
CA MET A 368 -4.27 -4.45 10.08
C MET A 368 -4.75 -5.89 10.25
N ASP A 369 -5.00 -6.32 11.49
CA ASP A 369 -5.56 -7.64 11.75
C ASP A 369 -7.06 -7.74 11.39
N ARG A 370 -7.68 -8.88 11.69
CA ARG A 370 -9.08 -9.17 11.33
C ARG A 370 -10.06 -8.31 12.12
N GLU A 371 -9.62 -7.76 13.25
CA GLU A 371 -10.36 -6.89 14.14
C GLU A 371 -10.11 -5.40 13.84
N GLY A 372 -9.30 -5.09 12.82
CA GLY A 372 -8.97 -3.72 12.45
C GLY A 372 -7.95 -3.06 13.38
N LYS A 373 -7.14 -3.83 14.11
CA LYS A 373 -6.05 -3.31 14.94
C LYS A 373 -4.73 -3.35 14.16
N ARG A 374 -4.01 -2.24 14.21
CA ARG A 374 -2.70 -2.09 13.57
C ARG A 374 -1.60 -2.81 14.36
N HIS A 375 -0.67 -3.45 13.65
CA HIS A 375 0.42 -4.22 14.27
C HIS A 375 1.33 -3.38 15.16
N TRP A 376 1.84 -2.26 14.64
CA TRP A 376 2.60 -1.24 15.36
C TRP A 376 1.90 0.11 15.23
N ALA A 377 0.89 0.33 16.06
CA ALA A 377 0.07 1.55 16.06
C ALA A 377 0.89 2.84 16.29
N ASN A 378 2.04 2.75 16.97
CA ASN A 378 2.90 3.91 17.21
C ASN A 378 3.83 4.21 16.02
N ALA A 379 3.87 3.35 15.00
CA ALA A 379 4.78 3.47 13.86
C ALA A 379 4.07 3.89 12.56
N PRO A 380 4.78 4.52 11.61
CA PRO A 380 4.25 4.81 10.28
C PRO A 380 3.65 3.58 9.59
N VAL A 381 2.61 3.79 8.79
CA VAL A 381 1.86 2.70 8.12
C VAL A 381 2.69 1.89 7.13
N ASP A 382 3.78 2.45 6.63
CA ASP A 382 4.72 1.83 5.70
C ASP A 382 5.88 1.11 6.41
N THR A 383 5.86 1.03 7.75
CA THR A 383 6.87 0.31 8.53
C THR A 383 6.84 -1.19 8.23
N TYR A 384 8.01 -1.78 8.03
CA TYR A 384 8.18 -3.23 7.91
C TYR A 384 9.47 -3.68 8.59
N GLY A 385 9.60 -4.98 8.87
CA GLY A 385 10.79 -5.52 9.50
C GLY A 385 10.75 -7.02 9.69
N CYS A 386 11.72 -7.51 10.44
CA CYS A 386 11.85 -8.92 10.77
C CYS A 386 12.33 -9.09 12.20
N PHE A 387 11.78 -10.10 12.87
CA PHE A 387 11.84 -10.25 14.32
C PHE A 387 12.19 -11.68 14.69
N GLY A 388 13.11 -11.85 15.64
CA GLY A 388 13.60 -13.13 16.14
C GLY A 388 13.43 -13.26 17.65
N HIS A 389 12.93 -14.41 18.11
CA HIS A 389 12.68 -14.71 19.53
C HIS A 389 11.84 -13.62 20.23
N GLY A 390 10.65 -13.33 19.71
CA GLY A 390 9.74 -12.34 20.31
C GLY A 390 10.31 -10.91 20.28
N GLY A 391 11.09 -10.56 19.26
CA GLY A 391 11.61 -9.20 19.09
C GLY A 391 12.98 -8.95 19.70
N LYS A 392 13.60 -9.94 20.36
CA LYS A 392 14.96 -9.83 20.95
C LYS A 392 16.05 -9.53 19.94
N ARG A 393 15.81 -9.88 18.67
CA ARG A 393 16.65 -9.56 17.51
C ARG A 393 15.73 -8.97 16.45
N ALA A 394 16.08 -7.83 15.88
CA ALA A 394 15.26 -7.24 14.83
C ALA A 394 16.07 -6.39 13.85
N MET A 395 15.49 -6.23 12.66
CA MET A 395 15.79 -5.14 11.75
C MET A 395 14.46 -4.60 11.24
N ILE A 396 14.28 -3.29 11.36
CA ILE A 396 13.02 -2.60 11.08
C ILE A 396 13.34 -1.38 10.23
N VAL A 397 12.55 -1.17 9.18
CA VAL A 397 12.65 -0.06 8.24
C VAL A 397 11.38 0.78 8.31
N LEU A 398 11.56 2.10 8.34
CA LEU A 398 10.51 3.11 8.31
C LEU A 398 10.72 3.97 7.04
N PRO A 399 10.14 3.58 5.89
CA PRO A 399 10.49 4.16 4.60
C PRO A 399 10.22 5.66 4.47
N GLY A 400 9.07 6.13 4.92
CA GLY A 400 8.68 7.55 4.88
C GLY A 400 9.58 8.46 5.71
N MET A 401 10.44 7.88 6.56
CA MET A 401 11.43 8.61 7.36
C MET A 401 12.87 8.33 6.93
N ASP A 402 13.06 7.45 5.94
CA ASP A 402 14.35 6.94 5.49
C ASP A 402 15.21 6.46 6.66
N LEU A 403 14.57 5.73 7.59
CA LEU A 403 15.10 5.35 8.89
C LEU A 403 15.11 3.82 9.01
N ILE A 404 16.20 3.28 9.54
CA ILE A 404 16.37 1.86 9.82
C ILE A 404 16.87 1.73 11.25
N VAL A 405 16.35 0.75 11.98
CA VAL A 405 16.89 0.33 13.26
C VAL A 405 17.17 -1.16 13.23
N SER A 406 18.31 -1.56 13.77
CA SER A 406 18.63 -2.97 13.97
C SER A 406 19.23 -3.20 15.35
N TRP A 407 18.85 -4.30 15.98
CA TRP A 407 19.33 -4.66 17.31
C TRP A 407 19.40 -6.16 17.51
N ASN A 408 20.22 -6.54 18.48
CA ASN A 408 20.41 -7.91 18.91
C ASN A 408 20.49 -7.98 20.45
N ASN A 409 20.07 -9.13 20.98
CA ASN A 409 20.09 -9.45 22.41
C ASN A 409 19.40 -8.41 23.30
N THR A 410 18.28 -7.86 22.82
CA THR A 410 17.47 -6.90 23.58
C THR A 410 16.63 -7.59 24.65
N ARG A 411 16.03 -6.80 25.54
CA ARG A 411 15.05 -7.29 26.52
C ARG A 411 13.61 -7.26 26.01
N ILE A 412 13.40 -6.88 24.75
CA ILE A 412 12.08 -6.86 24.10
C ILE A 412 11.48 -8.26 24.15
N ASP A 413 10.21 -8.34 24.53
CA ASP A 413 9.47 -9.59 24.57
C ASP A 413 8.04 -9.36 24.09
N GLY A 414 7.83 -9.59 22.80
CA GLY A 414 6.54 -9.50 22.13
C GLY A 414 6.18 -8.12 21.60
N ARG A 415 5.04 -8.09 20.89
CA ARG A 415 4.61 -6.98 20.03
C ARG A 415 4.36 -5.67 20.77
N GLU A 416 3.89 -5.73 22.02
CA GLU A 416 3.63 -4.52 22.80
C GLU A 416 4.91 -3.75 23.10
N MET A 417 5.97 -4.48 23.47
CA MET A 417 7.29 -3.88 23.70
C MET A 417 7.93 -3.41 22.38
N GLU A 418 7.75 -4.15 21.29
CA GLU A 418 8.18 -3.70 19.95
C GLU A 418 7.50 -2.37 19.56
N ASN A 419 6.18 -2.26 19.73
CA ASN A 419 5.42 -1.05 19.43
C ASN A 419 5.84 0.13 20.32
N ALA A 420 6.09 -0.11 21.62
CA ALA A 420 6.60 0.92 22.53
C ALA A 420 8.02 1.38 22.13
N ALA A 421 8.90 0.45 21.74
CA ALA A 421 10.23 0.77 21.25
C ALA A 421 10.17 1.65 19.99
N LEU A 422 9.28 1.33 19.03
CA LEU A 422 9.08 2.16 17.85
C LEU A 422 8.56 3.55 18.19
N GLY A 423 7.63 3.66 19.15
CA GLY A 423 7.18 4.96 19.66
C GLY A 423 8.33 5.82 20.20
N LEU A 424 9.19 5.25 21.05
CA LEU A 424 10.37 5.95 21.61
C LEU A 424 11.37 6.36 20.52
N LEU A 425 11.59 5.51 19.51
CA LEU A 425 12.44 5.84 18.37
C LEU A 425 11.88 7.06 17.60
N LEU A 426 10.56 7.12 17.44
CA LEU A 426 9.89 8.19 16.70
C LEU A 426 9.85 9.51 17.47
N GLU A 427 9.75 9.46 18.79
CA GLU A 427 9.93 10.66 19.61
C GLU A 427 11.30 11.32 19.38
N ALA A 428 12.32 10.53 19.03
CA ALA A 428 13.65 11.04 18.74
C ALA A 428 13.72 11.84 17.44
N VAL A 429 12.83 11.61 16.48
CA VAL A 429 12.73 12.41 15.26
C VAL A 429 12.15 13.78 15.59
N ALA A 430 12.91 14.86 15.37
CA ALA A 430 12.44 16.22 15.61
C ALA A 430 11.18 16.50 14.78
N ASN A 431 10.22 17.24 15.35
CA ASN A 431 8.92 17.53 14.76
C ASN A 431 8.03 16.30 14.47
N THR A 432 8.09 15.24 15.30
CA THR A 432 7.18 14.08 15.17
C THR A 432 5.71 14.51 15.12
N ARG A 433 5.33 15.60 15.81
CA ARG A 433 3.99 16.18 15.69
C ARG A 433 3.65 16.63 14.27
N SER A 434 4.53 17.32 13.54
CA SER A 434 4.28 17.76 12.15
C SER A 434 4.36 16.62 11.11
N LEU A 435 4.95 15.46 11.49
CA LEU A 435 4.99 14.25 10.66
C LEU A 435 3.85 13.24 10.95
N MET A 436 3.29 13.24 12.17
CA MET A 436 2.17 12.38 12.61
C MET A 436 0.82 13.10 12.52
N GLU A 437 0.75 14.35 12.95
CA GLU A 437 -0.30 15.34 12.68
C GLU A 437 0.20 16.14 11.47
N GLY A 438 0.02 15.57 10.27
CA GLY A 438 0.69 16.05 9.07
C GLY A 438 0.54 17.56 8.86
N ASP A 439 1.62 18.18 8.39
CA ASP A 439 1.61 19.61 8.05
C ASP A 439 0.34 20.00 7.28
N PRO A 440 -0.29 21.14 7.62
CA PRO A 440 -1.33 21.75 6.82
C PRO A 440 -1.02 21.71 5.33
N GLY A 441 -1.92 21.15 4.52
CA GLY A 441 -1.73 21.01 3.08
C GLY A 441 -1.20 19.65 2.61
N ARG A 442 -0.88 18.71 3.52
CA ARG A 442 -0.46 17.35 3.14
C ARG A 442 -1.66 16.43 2.90
N ILE A 443 -1.49 15.56 1.90
CA ILE A 443 -2.34 14.41 1.63
C ILE A 443 -1.72 13.21 2.34
N THR A 444 -2.47 12.58 3.23
CA THR A 444 -2.05 11.39 4.00
C THR A 444 -3.06 10.27 3.84
N VAL A 445 -2.74 9.03 4.19
CA VAL A 445 -3.75 7.96 4.26
C VAL A 445 -4.60 8.17 5.51
N ASP A 446 -5.92 8.09 5.37
CA ASP A 446 -6.84 8.19 6.49
C ASP A 446 -6.63 7.01 7.45
N PRO A 447 -6.29 7.27 8.73
CA PRO A 447 -6.01 6.21 9.69
C PRO A 447 -7.25 5.38 10.07
N GLU A 448 -8.45 5.95 9.98
CA GLU A 448 -9.73 5.25 10.25
C GLU A 448 -10.24 4.55 8.99
N HIS A 449 -9.89 5.08 7.81
CA HIS A 449 -10.28 4.53 6.52
C HIS A 449 -9.09 4.39 5.55
N PRO A 450 -8.21 3.39 5.73
CA PRO A 450 -6.93 3.28 5.02
C PRO A 450 -7.01 3.20 3.49
N GLN A 451 -8.20 2.94 2.95
CA GLN A 451 -8.51 3.02 1.52
C GLN A 451 -8.64 4.47 0.99
N TRP A 452 -8.66 5.48 1.86
CA TRP A 452 -8.90 6.87 1.51
C TRP A 452 -7.67 7.73 1.81
N PRO A 453 -7.30 8.64 0.91
CA PRO A 453 -6.47 9.77 1.29
C PRO A 453 -7.29 10.76 2.12
N ARG A 454 -6.66 11.50 3.03
CA ARG A 454 -7.21 12.67 3.72
C ARG A 454 -6.29 13.87 3.54
N HIS A 455 -6.85 15.06 3.43
CA HIS A 455 -6.13 16.32 3.36
C HIS A 455 -6.19 17.00 4.71
N ILE A 456 -5.03 17.31 5.28
CA ILE A 456 -4.95 17.90 6.62
C ILE A 456 -5.10 19.41 6.49
N LEU A 457 -6.18 19.94 7.07
CA LEU A 457 -6.44 21.38 7.10
C LEU A 457 -5.49 22.11 8.06
N SER A 458 -5.47 23.43 7.97
CA SER A 458 -4.59 24.32 8.74
C SER A 458 -4.74 24.28 10.26
N ASP A 459 -5.76 23.58 10.76
CA ASP A 459 -5.99 23.36 12.18
C ASP A 459 -5.39 22.04 12.71
N GLY A 460 -4.74 21.23 11.85
CA GLY A 460 -3.97 20.04 12.23
C GLY A 460 -4.80 18.82 12.67
N ASP A 461 -6.07 19.01 13.03
CA ASP A 461 -6.96 17.97 13.57
C ASP A 461 -8.10 17.58 12.63
N THR A 462 -8.56 18.46 11.73
CA THR A 462 -9.66 18.13 10.81
C THR A 462 -9.13 17.74 9.43
N GLY A 463 -8.96 16.43 9.24
CA GLY A 463 -8.72 15.87 7.92
C GLY A 463 -10.05 15.56 7.22
N HIS A 464 -10.35 16.19 6.09
CA HIS A 464 -11.41 15.71 5.21
C HIS A 464 -10.86 14.65 4.26
N ALA A 465 -11.72 13.72 3.83
CA ALA A 465 -11.39 12.80 2.74
C ALA A 465 -10.86 13.59 1.53
N PHE A 466 -9.66 13.24 1.10
CA PHE A 466 -8.99 13.81 -0.06
C PHE A 466 -9.22 12.91 -1.25
N PHE A 467 -9.93 13.46 -2.22
CA PHE A 467 -10.17 12.81 -3.49
C PHE A 467 -9.19 13.38 -4.50
N MET A 468 -8.34 12.52 -5.05
CA MET A 468 -7.40 12.93 -6.09
C MET A 468 -8.12 12.85 -7.44
N CYS A 469 -8.53 13.99 -7.97
CA CYS A 469 -8.88 14.14 -9.37
C CYS A 469 -7.65 14.67 -10.13
N GLY A 470 -7.29 14.03 -11.24
CA GLY A 470 -6.21 14.53 -12.09
C GLY A 470 -6.56 15.93 -12.63
N PRO A 471 -5.59 16.85 -12.78
CA PRO A 471 -5.86 18.17 -13.31
C PRO A 471 -6.26 18.05 -14.79
N GLY A 472 -7.53 18.29 -15.07
CA GLY A 472 -7.97 18.79 -16.37
C GLY A 472 -8.26 17.78 -17.48
N ASP A 473 -8.37 16.47 -17.24
CA ASP A 473 -8.91 15.61 -18.31
C ASP A 473 -9.56 14.29 -17.83
N PRO A 474 -10.69 13.87 -18.45
CA PRO A 474 -11.41 14.61 -19.50
C PRO A 474 -12.55 15.44 -18.91
N GLU A 475 -12.33 16.76 -18.76
CA GLU A 475 -13.37 17.75 -18.46
C GLU A 475 -14.52 17.66 -19.48
N GLY A 476 -14.16 17.48 -20.75
CA GLY A 476 -15.10 17.30 -21.85
C GLY A 476 -15.68 15.89 -21.97
N PHE A 477 -15.50 14.98 -21.00
CA PHE A 477 -15.91 13.56 -21.11
C PHE A 477 -17.33 13.39 -21.66
N LEU A 478 -18.31 14.16 -21.17
CA LEU A 478 -19.70 14.07 -21.59
C LEU A 478 -19.93 14.45 -23.06
N TYR A 479 -18.97 15.14 -23.68
CA TYR A 479 -19.07 15.76 -24.99
C TYR A 479 -18.07 15.21 -26.02
N ARG A 480 -17.23 14.24 -25.63
CA ARG A 480 -16.22 13.66 -26.53
C ARG A 480 -16.87 12.95 -27.72
N GLY A 481 -16.24 13.08 -28.88
CA GLY A 481 -16.66 12.41 -30.11
C GLY A 481 -17.66 13.21 -30.94
N THR A 482 -18.19 12.57 -31.98
CA THR A 482 -19.03 13.23 -32.98
C THR A 482 -20.44 13.48 -32.43
N LEU A 483 -20.98 14.67 -32.65
CA LEU A 483 -22.38 14.99 -32.34
C LEU A 483 -23.32 14.26 -33.32
N ASN A 484 -24.28 13.53 -32.77
CA ASN A 484 -25.33 12.89 -33.53
C ASN A 484 -26.53 13.84 -33.71
N PRO A 485 -27.37 13.63 -34.75
CA PRO A 485 -28.57 14.44 -34.98
C PRO A 485 -29.57 14.46 -33.81
N ASP A 486 -29.55 13.46 -32.94
CA ASP A 486 -30.40 13.36 -31.75
C ASP A 486 -29.80 14.03 -30.51
N GLY A 487 -28.66 14.72 -30.65
CA GLY A 487 -27.95 15.43 -29.59
C GLY A 487 -26.89 14.59 -28.85
N THR A 488 -26.90 13.26 -29.01
CA THR A 488 -25.94 12.36 -28.34
C THR A 488 -24.54 12.44 -28.93
N ARG A 489 -23.56 11.84 -28.25
CA ARG A 489 -22.15 11.81 -28.67
C ARG A 489 -21.68 10.41 -29.04
N ALA A 490 -21.03 10.28 -30.19
CA ALA A 490 -20.33 9.07 -30.59
C ALA A 490 -18.83 9.21 -30.28
N GLY A 491 -18.43 8.87 -29.05
CA GLY A 491 -17.04 8.98 -28.56
C GLY A 491 -16.50 7.72 -27.89
N ASP A 492 -15.39 7.87 -27.16
CA ASP A 492 -14.62 6.81 -26.49
C ASP A 492 -14.87 6.71 -24.97
N GLN A 493 -15.88 7.40 -24.45
CA GLN A 493 -16.23 7.49 -23.02
C GLN A 493 -16.23 6.14 -22.31
N MET A 494 -16.88 5.14 -22.91
CA MET A 494 -16.95 3.80 -22.34
C MET A 494 -15.58 3.10 -22.29
N GLN A 495 -14.71 3.34 -23.28
CA GLN A 495 -13.36 2.79 -23.28
C GLN A 495 -12.52 3.41 -22.16
N LEU A 496 -12.72 4.71 -21.89
CA LEU A 496 -12.10 5.40 -20.77
C LEU A 496 -12.56 4.82 -19.43
N ILE A 497 -13.87 4.57 -19.26
CA ILE A 497 -14.40 3.89 -18.08
C ILE A 497 -13.73 2.53 -17.91
N GLN A 498 -13.72 1.67 -18.93
CA GLN A 498 -13.09 0.35 -18.84
C GLN A 498 -11.59 0.42 -18.51
N LYS A 499 -10.88 1.40 -19.06
CA LYS A 499 -9.47 1.62 -18.76
C LYS A 499 -9.28 1.92 -17.27
N LEU A 500 -10.11 2.78 -16.68
CA LEU A 500 -10.01 3.15 -15.27
C LEU A 500 -10.18 1.94 -14.35
N LYS A 501 -11.14 1.04 -14.64
CA LYS A 501 -11.39 -0.18 -13.86
C LYS A 501 -10.13 -1.03 -13.61
N GLY A 502 -9.26 -1.14 -14.60
CA GLY A 502 -8.06 -1.99 -14.54
C GLY A 502 -6.84 -1.35 -13.89
N THR A 503 -6.92 -0.07 -13.51
CA THR A 503 -5.74 0.73 -13.10
C THR A 503 -5.69 1.04 -11.62
N GLY A 504 -6.75 0.76 -10.86
CA GLY A 504 -6.88 1.18 -9.47
C GLY A 504 -7.28 2.65 -9.28
N ALA A 505 -7.41 3.42 -10.37
CA ALA A 505 -8.02 4.74 -10.34
C ALA A 505 -9.52 4.62 -10.05
N ASN A 506 -10.01 5.32 -9.03
CA ASN A 506 -11.37 5.17 -8.50
C ASN A 506 -12.17 6.49 -8.50
N CYS A 507 -11.74 7.52 -9.23
CA CYS A 507 -12.41 8.80 -9.28
C CYS A 507 -12.26 9.46 -10.66
N LEU A 508 -13.30 10.15 -11.13
CA LEU A 508 -13.28 10.96 -12.34
C LEU A 508 -14.08 12.26 -12.17
N TYR A 509 -13.65 13.31 -12.87
CA TYR A 509 -14.29 14.63 -12.89
C TYR A 509 -15.05 14.82 -14.21
N LEU A 510 -16.29 15.31 -14.13
CA LEU A 510 -17.20 15.53 -15.26
C LEU A 510 -17.88 16.89 -15.15
N MET A 511 -18.11 17.53 -16.30
CA MET A 511 -18.81 18.81 -16.36
C MET A 511 -19.98 18.76 -17.34
N ALA A 512 -21.17 19.18 -16.88
CA ALA A 512 -22.31 19.51 -17.71
C ALA A 512 -22.44 21.03 -17.84
N VAL A 513 -22.28 21.56 -19.05
CA VAL A 513 -22.36 23.00 -19.29
C VAL A 513 -23.82 23.38 -19.58
N ARG A 514 -24.34 24.39 -18.89
CA ARG A 514 -25.66 24.97 -19.09
C ARG A 514 -25.65 25.98 -20.22
N SER A 515 -24.71 26.91 -20.21
CA SER A 515 -24.60 27.97 -21.21
C SER A 515 -23.13 28.30 -21.48
N HIS A 516 -22.85 28.76 -22.70
CA HIS A 516 -21.48 28.95 -23.16
C HIS A 516 -20.97 30.37 -22.91
N GLY A 517 -19.76 30.46 -22.39
CA GLY A 517 -19.02 31.71 -22.12
C GLY A 517 -17.51 31.54 -21.92
N GLY A 518 -16.98 30.32 -22.00
CA GLY A 518 -15.59 29.98 -21.72
C GLY A 518 -15.25 28.55 -22.17
N ASP A 519 -15.50 27.57 -21.31
CA ASP A 519 -15.06 26.18 -21.50
C ASP A 519 -16.04 25.34 -22.35
N GLY A 520 -15.60 24.92 -23.54
CA GLY A 520 -16.36 24.08 -24.49
C GLY A 520 -16.95 24.83 -25.70
N ASP A 521 -17.57 24.10 -26.64
CA ASP A 521 -18.22 24.70 -27.82
C ASP A 521 -19.75 24.75 -27.68
N SER A 522 -20.43 25.46 -28.60
CA SER A 522 -21.88 25.71 -28.54
C SER A 522 -22.77 24.46 -28.44
N THR A 523 -22.23 23.28 -28.75
CA THR A 523 -22.93 22.00 -28.71
C THR A 523 -22.70 21.22 -27.42
N HIS A 524 -21.80 21.68 -26.55
CA HIS A 524 -21.45 21.01 -25.30
C HIS A 524 -22.47 21.30 -24.19
N ASN A 525 -23.76 21.09 -24.43
CA ASN A 525 -24.81 21.19 -23.41
C ASN A 525 -25.90 20.14 -23.67
N PRO A 526 -26.69 19.74 -22.65
CA PRO A 526 -27.65 18.65 -22.80
C PRO A 526 -29.03 19.11 -23.27
N PHE A 527 -29.22 20.34 -23.75
CA PHE A 527 -30.54 20.85 -24.13
C PHE A 527 -30.92 20.47 -25.56
N ILE A 528 -32.22 20.39 -25.84
CA ILE A 528 -32.73 20.16 -27.21
C ILE A 528 -32.20 21.28 -28.12
N ASP A 529 -31.65 20.89 -29.27
CA ASP A 529 -30.98 21.79 -30.23
C ASP A 529 -29.86 22.64 -29.63
N HIS A 530 -29.30 22.20 -28.50
CA HIS A 530 -28.28 22.92 -27.72
C HIS A 530 -28.72 24.30 -27.20
N ASP A 531 -30.03 24.49 -27.03
CA ASP A 531 -30.65 25.74 -26.60
C ASP A 531 -31.08 25.66 -25.13
N PRO A 532 -30.42 26.38 -24.20
CA PRO A 532 -30.75 26.36 -22.77
C PRO A 532 -32.15 26.86 -22.42
N ALA A 533 -32.86 27.51 -23.36
CA ALA A 533 -34.25 27.89 -23.20
C ALA A 533 -35.24 26.72 -23.44
N LYS A 534 -34.77 25.61 -24.03
CA LYS A 534 -35.55 24.40 -24.29
C LYS A 534 -35.38 23.38 -23.16
N ALA A 535 -36.20 22.34 -23.20
CA ALA A 535 -36.07 21.21 -22.28
C ALA A 535 -34.75 20.47 -22.48
N VAL A 536 -34.30 19.76 -21.44
CA VAL A 536 -33.17 18.85 -21.53
C VAL A 536 -33.50 17.71 -22.48
N ASN A 537 -32.56 17.37 -23.37
CA ASN A 537 -32.71 16.32 -24.36
C ASN A 537 -32.66 14.95 -23.66
N PRO A 538 -33.75 14.17 -23.69
CA PRO A 538 -33.81 12.88 -23.00
C PRO A 538 -32.78 11.87 -23.55
N ASN A 539 -32.48 11.89 -24.85
CA ASN A 539 -31.52 10.96 -25.45
C ASN A 539 -30.10 11.21 -24.93
N VAL A 540 -29.75 12.48 -24.68
CA VAL A 540 -28.45 12.86 -24.10
C VAL A 540 -28.36 12.42 -22.65
N LEU A 541 -29.42 12.62 -21.86
CA LEU A 541 -29.46 12.16 -20.47
C LEU A 541 -29.39 10.64 -20.37
N ASP A 542 -30.13 9.92 -21.23
CA ASP A 542 -30.10 8.45 -21.26
C ASP A 542 -28.69 7.93 -21.61
N GLN A 543 -27.96 8.63 -22.49
CA GLN A 543 -26.57 8.31 -22.79
C GLN A 543 -25.64 8.55 -21.59
N TRP A 544 -25.78 9.68 -20.90
CA TRP A 544 -24.96 9.99 -19.72
C TRP A 544 -25.20 9.00 -18.59
N GLU A 545 -26.46 8.64 -18.34
CA GLU A 545 -26.84 7.64 -17.35
C GLU A 545 -26.17 6.29 -17.63
N GLY A 546 -26.04 5.91 -18.90
CA GLY A 546 -25.30 4.71 -19.31
C GLY A 546 -23.83 4.73 -18.91
N TRP A 547 -23.18 5.91 -18.95
CA TRP A 547 -21.81 6.07 -18.47
C TRP A 547 -21.72 6.07 -16.94
N PHE A 548 -22.64 6.75 -16.26
CA PHE A 548 -22.63 6.86 -14.80
C PHE A 548 -22.90 5.51 -14.14
N THR A 549 -23.89 4.77 -14.66
CA THR A 549 -24.19 3.41 -14.21
C THR A 549 -22.97 2.50 -14.32
N GLU A 550 -22.20 2.60 -15.41
CA GLU A 550 -21.01 1.78 -15.57
C GLU A 550 -19.89 2.19 -14.60
N MET A 551 -19.70 3.48 -14.33
CA MET A 551 -18.75 3.95 -13.32
C MET A 551 -19.15 3.47 -11.91
N ASP A 552 -20.44 3.57 -11.56
CA ASP A 552 -20.99 3.10 -10.28
C ASP A 552 -20.78 1.61 -10.07
N HIS A 553 -21.09 0.78 -11.07
CA HIS A 553 -20.86 -0.67 -11.02
C HIS A 553 -19.40 -1.04 -10.71
N ASN A 554 -18.46 -0.14 -11.00
CA ASN A 554 -17.04 -0.40 -10.85
C ASN A 554 -16.39 0.47 -9.77
N ARG A 555 -17.21 1.07 -8.89
CA ARG A 555 -16.76 1.88 -7.74
C ARG A 555 -15.87 3.05 -8.17
N ILE A 556 -16.17 3.65 -9.33
CA ILE A 556 -15.53 4.87 -9.81
C ILE A 556 -16.40 6.04 -9.35
N VAL A 557 -15.89 6.87 -8.44
CA VAL A 557 -16.57 8.07 -7.93
C VAL A 557 -16.61 9.14 -9.01
N ILE A 558 -17.77 9.79 -9.18
CA ILE A 558 -17.95 10.91 -10.12
C ILE A 558 -18.04 12.21 -9.34
N TYR A 559 -17.17 13.16 -9.67
CA TYR A 559 -17.34 14.57 -9.34
C TYR A 559 -18.06 15.27 -10.50
N PHE A 560 -19.36 15.52 -10.35
CA PHE A 560 -20.20 16.09 -11.41
C PHE A 560 -20.47 17.58 -11.17
N PHE A 561 -20.01 18.40 -12.11
CA PHE A 561 -20.15 19.85 -12.07
C PHE A 561 -21.25 20.30 -13.03
N ILE A 562 -22.09 21.22 -12.58
CA ILE A 562 -22.97 21.99 -13.48
C ILE A 562 -22.34 23.36 -13.64
N TYR A 563 -21.98 23.69 -14.88
CA TYR A 563 -21.22 24.88 -15.20
C TYR A 563 -22.09 25.87 -15.99
N ASP A 564 -22.11 27.14 -15.61
CA ASP A 564 -22.96 28.16 -16.25
C ASP A 564 -22.28 29.53 -16.24
N ASP A 565 -21.48 29.82 -17.26
CA ASP A 565 -20.79 31.12 -17.40
C ASP A 565 -21.74 32.30 -17.68
N SER A 566 -22.99 32.03 -18.08
CA SER A 566 -23.99 33.10 -18.24
C SER A 566 -24.69 33.47 -16.94
N ALA A 567 -24.45 32.77 -15.83
CA ALA A 567 -25.15 32.98 -14.58
C ALA A 567 -24.76 34.31 -13.94
N ARG A 568 -25.51 35.38 -14.26
CA ARG A 568 -25.39 36.70 -13.62
C ARG A 568 -26.11 36.72 -12.27
N LEU A 569 -25.51 36.07 -11.28
CA LEU A 569 -26.04 36.03 -9.92
C LEU A 569 -25.76 37.34 -9.16
N TRP A 570 -24.80 38.15 -9.59
CA TRP A 570 -24.51 39.46 -9.02
C TRP A 570 -24.89 40.62 -9.97
N ASN A 571 -25.43 41.71 -9.40
CA ASN A 571 -25.77 42.94 -10.14
C ASN A 571 -24.55 43.71 -10.67
N THR A 572 -23.33 43.21 -10.44
CA THR A 572 -22.07 43.79 -10.92
C THR A 572 -21.67 43.28 -12.30
N GLY A 573 -22.39 42.28 -12.84
CA GLY A 573 -22.02 41.64 -14.11
C GLY A 573 -21.00 40.51 -13.98
N ASP A 574 -20.75 40.06 -12.75
CA ASP A 574 -19.94 38.89 -12.42
C ASP A 574 -20.85 37.77 -11.89
#